data_AF-A0A958XX23-F1
#
_entry.id   AF-A0A958XX23-F1
#
_cell.length_a   1.000
_cell.length_b   1.000
_cell.length_c   1.000
_cell.angle_alpha   90.00
_cell.angle_beta   90.00
_cell.angle_gamma   90.00
#
_symmetry.space_group_name_H-M   'P 1'
#
loop_
_entity.id
_entity.type
_entity.pdbx_description
1 polymer ?
#
loop_
_entity_poly.entity_id
_entity_poly.type
_entity_poly.pdbx_seq_one_letter_code
_entity_poly.pdbx_strand_id
1 'polypeptide(L)'
;EILDEVGPTEFLGYDREKSEGAVLAIVKDGKKVEKLEKGEQGIIIANQTPFYAESGGQVGDKGTLKTESAELEVLDTKKQVHSLWLHVVECKKGGVKNKDAIIMEVDHARRGMIRSNHSATHLLHEALRRVLGEHVSQKGSLQDAERTRFDISQPVAMTAQQIEEVEAIVNEEIRANTPVETRVMPLEEARNTGAMALFGEKYADEVRVVAMGTKKEGANKPFSVELCGGTHVKRTGDIGLLKIISESALSSGIRRVEALTGANALRYFEQQDQTLQQVAGTLKASPAEVLERVKNLSEEKRKLEKEVSDLRRQLAMAGPANTSDGAGDVRDIGGIKFTGR
;
A
#
# COMPACT_ATOMS: atom_id res chain seq x y z
N GLU A 1 10.96 26.63 -21.26
CA GLU A 1 10.09 27.03 -22.38
C GLU A 1 8.63 27.06 -21.99
N ILE A 2 7.91 25.92 -21.84
CA ILE A 2 6.47 25.97 -21.53
C ILE A 2 6.18 26.73 -20.22
N LEU A 3 6.91 26.44 -19.13
CA LEU A 3 6.75 27.17 -17.85
C LEU A 3 6.96 28.68 -18.02
N ASP A 4 7.94 29.09 -18.83
CA ASP A 4 8.26 30.50 -19.07
C ASP A 4 7.16 31.20 -19.87
N GLU A 5 6.45 30.47 -20.74
CA GLU A 5 5.36 30.98 -21.56
C GLU A 5 4.04 31.07 -20.79
N VAL A 6 3.69 30.04 -20.03
CA VAL A 6 2.35 29.89 -19.44
C VAL A 6 2.31 30.19 -17.93
N GLY A 7 3.45 30.28 -17.28
CA GLY A 7 3.55 30.47 -15.84
C GLY A 7 3.24 29.21 -15.01
N PRO A 8 3.28 29.33 -13.67
CA PRO A 8 2.99 28.22 -12.76
C PRO A 8 1.50 27.87 -12.75
N THR A 9 1.18 26.60 -12.48
CA THR A 9 -0.20 26.15 -12.26
C THR A 9 -0.61 26.39 -10.80
N GLU A 10 -1.76 27.03 -10.59
CA GLU A 10 -2.36 27.18 -9.26
C GLU A 10 -3.00 25.86 -8.79
N PHE A 11 -2.62 25.38 -7.61
CA PHE A 11 -3.18 24.14 -7.05
C PHE A 11 -4.33 24.42 -6.07
N LEU A 12 -5.51 23.92 -6.40
CA LEU A 12 -6.76 24.11 -5.63
C LEU A 12 -7.17 22.85 -4.84
N GLY A 13 -6.43 21.75 -4.99
CA GLY A 13 -6.84 20.41 -4.58
C GLY A 13 -6.86 20.13 -3.07
N TYR A 14 -6.41 21.10 -2.26
CA TYR A 14 -6.56 21.04 -0.81
C TYR A 14 -8.02 21.22 -0.38
N ASP A 15 -8.74 22.14 -1.03
CA ASP A 15 -10.11 22.51 -0.64
C ASP A 15 -11.15 21.99 -1.64
N ARG A 16 -10.75 21.76 -2.89
CA ARG A 16 -11.67 21.46 -4.00
C ARG A 16 -11.28 20.18 -4.71
N GLU A 17 -12.28 19.46 -5.17
CA GLU A 17 -12.13 18.26 -6.00
C GLU A 17 -12.70 18.45 -7.41
N LYS A 18 -13.31 19.63 -7.64
CA LYS A 18 -13.81 20.09 -8.93
C LYS A 18 -13.49 21.56 -9.10
N SER A 19 -13.04 21.95 -10.29
CA SER A 19 -12.88 23.36 -10.64
C SER A 19 -12.99 23.58 -12.15
N GLU A 20 -13.27 24.81 -12.53
CA GLU A 20 -13.10 25.28 -13.90
C GLU A 20 -11.66 25.73 -14.12
N GLY A 21 -11.23 25.84 -15.37
CA GLY A 21 -9.91 26.33 -15.77
C GLY A 21 -9.81 26.52 -17.28
N ALA A 22 -8.63 26.86 -17.76
CA ALA A 22 -8.33 27.02 -19.17
C ALA A 22 -7.08 26.22 -19.55
N VAL A 23 -7.13 25.56 -20.71
CA VAL A 23 -5.98 24.86 -21.28
C VAL A 23 -4.95 25.89 -21.75
N LEU A 24 -3.74 25.82 -21.19
CA LEU A 24 -2.64 26.72 -21.57
C LEU A 24 -1.69 26.09 -22.59
N ALA A 25 -1.47 24.77 -22.48
CA ALA A 25 -0.64 24.04 -23.43
C ALA A 25 -1.06 22.57 -23.52
N ILE A 26 -0.84 21.99 -24.70
CA ILE A 26 -1.00 20.57 -24.98
C ILE A 26 0.33 20.02 -25.48
N VAL A 27 0.77 18.89 -24.94
CA VAL A 27 1.99 18.19 -25.36
C VAL A 27 1.65 16.77 -25.79
N LYS A 28 2.10 16.37 -26.97
CA LYS A 28 1.97 15.01 -27.51
C LYS A 28 3.32 14.55 -28.03
N ASP A 29 3.74 13.34 -27.66
CA ASP A 29 5.04 12.76 -28.07
C ASP A 29 6.24 13.69 -27.80
N GLY A 30 6.21 14.41 -26.67
CA GLY A 30 7.24 15.35 -26.26
C GLY A 30 7.25 16.69 -27.02
N LYS A 31 6.26 16.94 -27.89
CA LYS A 31 6.15 18.18 -28.67
C LYS A 31 4.87 18.93 -28.33
N LYS A 32 4.94 20.27 -28.28
CA LYS A 32 3.76 21.13 -28.13
C LYS A 32 2.89 21.00 -29.38
N VAL A 33 1.58 20.84 -29.19
CA VAL A 33 0.58 20.78 -30.25
C VAL A 33 -0.58 21.73 -29.95
N GLU A 34 -1.35 22.07 -30.98
CA GLU A 34 -2.49 22.99 -30.83
C GLU A 34 -3.76 22.31 -30.33
N LYS A 35 -3.89 21.00 -30.55
CA LYS A 35 -5.08 20.22 -30.18
C LYS A 35 -4.76 18.76 -29.91
N LEU A 36 -5.64 18.10 -29.16
CA LEU A 36 -5.71 16.66 -28.96
C LEU A 36 -7.08 16.16 -29.43
N GLU A 37 -7.09 15.21 -30.36
CA GLU A 37 -8.29 14.63 -30.97
C GLU A 37 -8.71 13.32 -30.28
N LYS A 38 -9.94 12.87 -30.54
CA LYS A 38 -10.45 11.60 -30.04
C LYS A 38 -9.49 10.43 -30.32
N GLY A 39 -9.22 9.64 -29.29
CA GLY A 39 -8.34 8.46 -29.33
C GLY A 39 -6.86 8.80 -29.11
N GLU A 40 -6.50 10.09 -29.04
CA GLU A 40 -5.13 10.50 -28.80
C GLU A 40 -4.85 10.63 -27.30
N GLN A 41 -3.61 10.31 -26.93
CA GLN A 41 -3.07 10.56 -25.60
C GLN A 41 -2.09 11.73 -25.63
N GLY A 42 -2.00 12.45 -24.52
CA GLY A 42 -1.13 13.60 -24.39
C GLY A 42 -1.09 14.13 -22.96
N ILE A 43 -0.47 15.29 -22.81
CA ILE A 43 -0.39 16.03 -21.55
C ILE A 43 -1.14 17.35 -21.72
N ILE A 44 -2.06 17.62 -20.80
CA ILE A 44 -2.74 18.91 -20.69
C ILE A 44 -2.15 19.71 -19.53
N ILE A 45 -1.82 20.96 -19.80
CA ILE A 45 -1.40 21.94 -18.80
C ILE A 45 -2.49 23.01 -18.72
N ALA A 46 -2.96 23.28 -17.51
CA ALA A 46 -4.00 24.27 -17.23
C ALA A 46 -3.47 25.36 -16.29
N ASN A 47 -4.16 26.49 -16.25
CA ASN A 47 -3.84 27.60 -15.35
C ASN A 47 -4.01 27.27 -13.87
N GLN A 48 -4.98 26.42 -13.54
CA GLN A 48 -5.26 25.95 -12.19
C GLN A 48 -5.75 24.50 -12.23
N THR A 49 -5.68 23.77 -11.11
CA THR A 49 -6.18 22.38 -11.06
C THR A 49 -6.53 21.90 -9.64
N PRO A 50 -7.58 21.06 -9.48
CA PRO A 50 -7.83 20.35 -8.22
C PRO A 50 -7.04 19.03 -8.12
N PHE A 51 -6.37 18.60 -9.20
CA PHE A 51 -5.65 17.33 -9.25
C PHE A 51 -4.32 17.43 -8.50
N TYR A 52 -4.14 16.59 -7.49
CA TYR A 52 -2.86 16.45 -6.81
C TYR A 52 -1.90 15.72 -7.74
N ALA A 53 -0.72 16.30 -7.90
CA ALA A 53 0.35 15.68 -8.66
C ALA A 53 1.21 14.82 -7.74
N GLU A 54 1.66 13.67 -8.26
CA GLU A 54 2.47 12.71 -7.49
C GLU A 54 3.63 13.40 -6.76
N SER A 55 3.65 13.28 -5.43
CA SER A 55 4.67 13.88 -4.57
C SER A 55 4.54 13.38 -3.13
N GLY A 56 5.66 13.31 -2.40
CA GLY A 56 5.69 12.95 -0.97
C GLY A 56 5.22 11.53 -0.66
N GLY A 57 5.29 10.62 -1.65
CA GLY A 57 4.76 9.26 -1.56
C GLY A 57 3.31 9.11 -2.04
N GLN A 58 2.52 10.19 -2.05
CA GLN A 58 1.16 10.16 -2.59
C GLN A 58 1.17 10.11 -4.12
N VAL A 59 0.44 9.16 -4.69
CA VAL A 59 0.26 9.03 -6.14
C VAL A 59 -0.57 10.17 -6.73
N GLY A 60 -0.37 10.44 -8.03
CA GLY A 60 -1.15 11.41 -8.77
C GLY A 60 -2.63 11.07 -8.83
N ASP A 61 -3.46 12.10 -8.93
CA ASP A 61 -4.88 11.93 -9.14
C ASP A 61 -5.25 11.51 -10.55
N LYS A 62 -6.42 10.88 -10.61
CA LYS A 62 -7.15 10.50 -11.81
C LYS A 62 -8.53 11.11 -11.77
N GLY A 63 -9.20 11.15 -12.91
CA GLY A 63 -10.50 11.80 -13.03
C GLY A 63 -10.81 12.17 -14.48
N THR A 64 -11.51 13.28 -14.67
CA THR A 64 -11.95 13.72 -16.00
C THR A 64 -11.69 15.20 -16.24
N LEU A 65 -11.43 15.55 -17.50
CA LEU A 65 -11.50 16.92 -18.00
C LEU A 65 -12.60 16.99 -19.06
N LYS A 66 -13.48 17.99 -18.97
CA LYS A 66 -14.63 18.14 -19.87
C LYS A 66 -14.70 19.56 -20.43
N THR A 67 -14.97 19.65 -21.73
CA THR A 67 -15.44 20.88 -22.38
C THR A 67 -16.90 20.68 -22.81
N GLU A 68 -17.50 21.65 -23.50
CA GLU A 68 -18.83 21.47 -24.09
C GLU A 68 -18.88 20.31 -25.11
N SER A 69 -17.77 20.05 -25.81
CA SER A 69 -17.70 19.10 -26.93
C SER A 69 -16.74 17.92 -26.71
N ALA A 70 -15.90 17.96 -25.68
CA ALA A 70 -14.86 16.97 -25.43
C ALA A 70 -14.89 16.38 -24.02
N GLU A 71 -14.46 15.13 -23.90
CA GLU A 71 -14.27 14.44 -22.63
C GLU A 71 -12.94 13.71 -22.66
N LEU A 72 -12.10 13.98 -21.67
CA LEU A 72 -10.79 13.40 -21.49
C LEU A 72 -10.75 12.66 -20.17
N GLU A 73 -10.16 11.46 -20.19
CA GLU A 73 -9.82 10.71 -19.00
C GLU A 73 -8.43 11.11 -18.54
N VAL A 74 -8.28 11.54 -17.29
CA VAL A 74 -6.98 11.77 -16.66
C VAL A 74 -6.47 10.45 -16.09
N LEU A 75 -5.41 9.94 -16.72
CA LEU A 75 -4.77 8.67 -16.38
C LEU A 75 -3.79 8.80 -15.22
N ASP A 76 -3.16 9.98 -15.10
CA ASP A 76 -2.20 10.32 -14.06
C ASP A 76 -1.98 11.84 -13.98
N THR A 77 -1.52 12.33 -12.84
CA THR A 77 -1.14 13.74 -12.66
C THR A 77 0.28 13.82 -12.10
N LYS A 78 1.17 14.49 -12.84
CA LYS A 78 2.58 14.65 -12.47
C LYS A 78 2.94 16.11 -12.24
N LYS A 79 4.06 16.33 -11.56
CA LYS A 79 4.61 17.66 -11.28
C LYS A 79 5.98 17.77 -11.90
N GLN A 80 6.22 18.84 -12.64
CA GLN A 80 7.55 19.17 -13.18
C GLN A 80 7.97 20.55 -12.70
N VAL A 81 9.28 20.75 -12.50
CA VAL A 81 9.89 22.04 -12.08
C VAL A 81 9.15 22.71 -10.89
N HIS A 82 8.64 21.91 -9.95
CA HIS A 82 7.93 22.29 -8.72
C HIS A 82 6.66 23.14 -8.85
N SER A 83 6.27 23.55 -10.05
CA SER A 83 5.18 24.51 -10.24
C SER A 83 4.28 24.21 -11.43
N LEU A 84 4.62 23.23 -12.26
CA LEU A 84 3.86 22.86 -13.45
C LEU A 84 3.15 21.53 -13.25
N TRP A 85 1.82 21.52 -13.33
CA TRP A 85 1.02 20.30 -13.23
C TRP A 85 0.75 19.73 -14.63
N LEU A 86 1.05 18.46 -14.79
CA LEU A 86 0.95 17.72 -16.02
C LEU A 86 -0.17 16.70 -15.88
N HIS A 87 -1.28 16.91 -16.59
CA HIS A 87 -2.39 15.95 -16.63
C HIS A 87 -2.14 15.01 -17.79
N VAL A 88 -1.75 13.77 -17.51
CA VAL A 88 -1.61 12.73 -18.54
C VAL A 88 -3.01 12.24 -18.87
N VAL A 89 -3.44 12.44 -20.12
CA VAL A 89 -4.81 12.23 -20.53
C VAL A 89 -4.95 11.37 -21.77
N GLU A 90 -6.13 10.77 -21.92
CA GLU A 90 -6.63 10.24 -23.18
C GLU A 90 -7.94 10.94 -23.57
N CYS A 91 -8.03 11.45 -24.79
CA CYS A 91 -9.25 12.07 -25.29
C CYS A 91 -10.25 10.99 -25.72
N LYS A 92 -11.32 10.80 -24.95
CA LYS A 92 -12.34 9.77 -25.21
C LYS A 92 -13.41 10.24 -26.20
N LYS A 93 -13.69 11.54 -26.22
CA LYS A 93 -14.72 12.15 -27.07
C LYS A 93 -14.28 13.55 -27.53
N GLY A 94 -14.62 13.89 -28.77
CA GLY A 94 -14.40 15.23 -29.33
C GLY A 94 -12.92 15.54 -29.54
N GLY A 95 -12.54 16.79 -29.26
CA GLY A 95 -11.16 17.25 -29.25
C GLY A 95 -11.03 18.51 -28.41
N VAL A 96 -9.87 18.71 -27.81
CA VAL A 96 -9.54 19.88 -26.98
C VAL A 96 -8.38 20.64 -27.60
N LYS A 97 -8.42 21.97 -27.56
CA LYS A 97 -7.36 22.85 -28.07
C LYS A 97 -6.87 23.82 -26.99
N ASN A 98 -5.74 24.45 -27.27
CA ASN A 98 -5.24 25.56 -26.44
C ASN A 98 -6.34 26.63 -26.28
N LYS A 99 -6.42 27.22 -25.08
CA LYS A 99 -7.37 28.24 -24.64
C LYS A 99 -8.82 27.77 -24.44
N ASP A 100 -9.13 26.48 -24.62
CA ASP A 100 -10.45 25.97 -24.27
C ASP A 100 -10.69 26.07 -22.76
N ALA A 101 -11.90 26.47 -22.38
CA ALA A 101 -12.39 26.36 -21.02
C ALA A 101 -12.69 24.89 -20.70
N ILE A 102 -12.20 24.42 -19.56
CA ILE A 102 -12.33 23.03 -19.10
C ILE A 102 -12.90 22.97 -17.69
N ILE A 103 -13.77 21.99 -17.45
CA ILE A 103 -14.18 21.53 -16.13
C ILE A 103 -13.31 20.34 -15.76
N MET A 104 -12.64 20.43 -14.63
CA MET A 104 -11.72 19.42 -14.10
C MET A 104 -12.34 18.81 -12.86
N GLU A 105 -12.50 17.49 -12.84
CA GLU A 105 -13.15 16.77 -11.74
C GLU A 105 -12.36 15.49 -11.41
N VAL A 106 -11.86 15.40 -10.18
CA VAL A 106 -11.07 14.26 -9.71
C VAL A 106 -12.00 13.09 -9.40
N ASP A 107 -11.46 11.87 -9.45
CA ASP A 107 -12.16 10.70 -8.93
C ASP A 107 -12.24 10.79 -7.40
N HIS A 108 -13.39 11.25 -6.91
CA HIS A 108 -13.68 11.47 -5.49
C HIS A 108 -13.45 10.23 -4.63
N ALA A 109 -13.89 9.07 -5.10
CA ALA A 109 -13.78 7.82 -4.34
C ALA A 109 -12.30 7.41 -4.22
N ARG A 110 -11.57 7.48 -5.34
CA ARG A 110 -10.14 7.21 -5.37
C ARG A 110 -9.34 8.17 -4.51
N ARG A 111 -9.64 9.48 -4.60
CA ARG A 111 -9.03 10.51 -3.76
C ARG A 111 -9.27 10.24 -2.28
N GLY A 112 -10.49 9.84 -1.91
CA GLY A 112 -10.84 9.46 -0.55
C GLY A 112 -9.96 8.34 -0.01
N MET A 113 -9.81 7.24 -0.76
CA MET A 113 -8.97 6.11 -0.35
C MET A 113 -7.48 6.50 -0.19
N ILE A 114 -6.97 7.33 -1.10
CA ILE A 114 -5.59 7.84 -1.02
C ILE A 114 -5.40 8.71 0.22
N ARG A 115 -6.33 9.63 0.50
CA ARG A 115 -6.31 10.47 1.71
C ARG A 115 -6.32 9.62 2.97
N SER A 116 -7.14 8.57 3.01
CA SER A 116 -7.19 7.64 4.15
C SER A 116 -5.86 6.93 4.33
N ASN A 117 -5.28 6.37 3.27
CA ASN A 117 -3.96 5.72 3.32
C ASN A 117 -2.86 6.70 3.75
N HIS A 118 -2.85 7.92 3.22
CA HIS A 118 -1.86 8.95 3.57
C HIS A 118 -1.98 9.40 5.03
N SER A 119 -3.19 9.70 5.48
CA SER A 119 -3.41 10.12 6.86
C SER A 119 -3.06 9.00 7.84
N ALA A 120 -3.37 7.75 7.48
CA ALA A 120 -2.98 6.60 8.28
C ALA A 120 -1.45 6.39 8.32
N THR A 121 -0.69 6.76 7.28
CA THR A 121 0.78 6.73 7.31
C THR A 121 1.35 7.64 8.40
N HIS A 122 0.78 8.83 8.62
CA HIS A 122 1.24 9.74 9.68
C HIS A 122 1.00 9.16 11.09
N LEU A 123 -0.19 8.59 11.32
CA LEU A 123 -0.48 7.89 12.58
C LEU A 123 0.44 6.68 12.76
N LEU A 124 0.65 5.90 11.70
CA LEU A 124 1.55 4.75 11.68
C LEU A 124 2.99 5.14 12.01
N HIS A 125 3.49 6.24 11.44
CA HIS A 125 4.85 6.70 11.66
C HIS A 125 5.10 7.06 13.13
N GLU A 126 4.21 7.84 13.74
CA GLU A 126 4.30 8.18 15.16
C GLU A 126 4.14 6.93 16.05
N ALA A 127 3.20 6.03 15.74
CA ALA A 127 3.02 4.79 16.51
C ALA A 127 4.27 3.90 16.46
N LEU A 128 4.89 3.75 15.28
CA LEU A 128 6.15 3.03 15.13
C LEU A 128 7.28 3.65 15.97
N ARG A 129 7.38 4.99 16.00
CA ARG A 129 8.38 5.68 16.84
C ARG A 129 8.16 5.44 18.33
N ARG A 130 6.91 5.38 18.79
CA ARG A 130 6.60 5.14 20.21
C ARG A 130 6.90 3.71 20.64
N VAL A 131 6.62 2.73 19.78
CA VAL A 131 6.81 1.30 20.09
C VAL A 131 8.26 0.86 19.88
N LEU A 132 8.90 1.32 18.80
CA LEU A 132 10.24 0.86 18.42
C LEU A 132 11.34 1.81 18.90
N GLY A 133 11.08 3.12 18.98
CA GLY A 133 12.03 4.15 19.37
C GLY A 133 12.19 5.28 18.37
N GLU A 134 12.79 6.39 18.80
CA GLU A 134 12.93 7.62 18.01
C GLU A 134 13.87 7.50 16.79
N HIS A 135 14.66 6.43 16.70
CA HIS A 135 15.50 6.15 15.53
C HIS A 135 14.71 5.77 14.29
N VAL A 136 13.42 5.43 14.43
CA VAL A 136 12.52 5.19 13.31
C VAL A 136 12.36 6.49 12.52
N SER A 137 12.78 6.45 11.26
CA SER A 137 12.67 7.54 10.30
C SER A 137 12.25 7.01 8.94
N GLN A 138 11.46 7.79 8.21
CA GLN A 138 11.04 7.47 6.85
C GLN A 138 12.26 7.34 5.91
N LYS A 139 12.28 6.26 5.12
CA LYS A 139 13.22 5.98 4.03
C LYS A 139 12.54 5.83 2.67
N GLY A 140 11.22 5.72 2.65
CA GLY A 140 10.42 5.56 1.45
C GLY A 140 8.94 5.50 1.80
N SER A 141 8.08 5.94 0.90
CA SER A 141 6.65 6.01 1.13
C SER A 141 5.88 5.85 -0.19
N LEU A 142 4.73 5.19 -0.15
CA LEU A 142 3.77 5.13 -1.25
C LEU A 142 2.35 5.08 -0.67
N GLN A 143 1.51 6.00 -1.12
CA GLN A 143 0.09 6.09 -0.77
C GLN A 143 -0.70 6.05 -2.08
N ASP A 144 -1.28 4.90 -2.40
CA ASP A 144 -2.21 4.75 -3.51
C ASP A 144 -3.62 4.44 -2.99
N ALA A 145 -4.55 4.14 -3.90
CA ALA A 145 -5.93 3.85 -3.56
C ALA A 145 -6.13 2.46 -2.94
N GLU A 146 -5.15 1.58 -3.05
CA GLU A 146 -5.22 0.20 -2.58
C GLU A 146 -4.57 0.07 -1.19
N ARG A 147 -3.39 0.67 -0.99
CA ARG A 147 -2.60 0.50 0.23
C ARG A 147 -1.70 1.69 0.55
N THR A 148 -1.18 1.66 1.77
CA THR A 148 0.03 2.41 2.15
C THR A 148 1.21 1.46 2.28
N ARG A 149 2.38 1.93 1.84
CA ARG A 149 3.67 1.26 2.01
C ARG A 149 4.64 2.25 2.61
N PHE A 150 5.22 1.88 3.75
CA PHE A 150 6.08 2.76 4.52
C PHE A 150 7.40 2.08 4.85
N ASP A 151 8.48 2.65 4.35
CA ASP A 151 9.83 2.14 4.55
C ASP A 151 10.50 2.92 5.68
N ILE A 152 10.99 2.22 6.70
CA ILE A 152 11.53 2.82 7.92
C ILE A 152 12.96 2.36 8.21
N SER A 153 13.76 3.21 8.86
CA SER A 153 15.01 2.80 9.48
C SER A 153 14.73 1.93 10.71
N GLN A 154 14.91 0.62 10.54
CA GLN A 154 14.72 -0.35 11.60
C GLN A 154 15.64 -1.57 11.35
N PRO A 155 16.71 -1.76 12.12
CA PRO A 155 17.68 -2.82 11.84
C PRO A 155 17.16 -4.25 12.06
N VAL A 156 16.17 -4.43 12.95
CA VAL A 156 15.70 -5.74 13.41
C VAL A 156 14.23 -5.94 13.07
N ALA A 157 13.84 -7.19 12.82
CA ALA A 157 12.44 -7.54 12.62
C ALA A 157 11.55 -7.10 13.77
N MET A 158 10.37 -6.57 13.41
CA MET A 158 9.35 -6.30 14.39
C MET A 158 8.82 -7.63 14.90
N THR A 159 8.62 -7.73 16.21
CA THR A 159 7.91 -8.89 16.77
C THR A 159 6.42 -8.81 16.43
N ALA A 160 5.72 -9.95 16.49
CA ALA A 160 4.27 -9.97 16.30
C ALA A 160 3.55 -9.03 17.30
N GLN A 161 4.03 -8.99 18.55
CA GLN A 161 3.50 -8.12 19.60
C GLN A 161 3.70 -6.63 19.27
N GLN A 162 4.87 -6.26 18.73
CA GLN A 162 5.12 -4.87 18.32
C GLN A 162 4.22 -4.45 17.15
N ILE A 163 4.00 -5.35 16.18
CA ILE A 163 3.07 -5.08 15.07
C ILE A 163 1.65 -4.88 15.60
N GLU A 164 1.20 -5.74 16.51
CA GLU A 164 -0.12 -5.64 17.15
C GLU A 164 -0.27 -4.35 17.96
N GLU A 165 0.73 -3.98 18.75
CA GLU A 165 0.74 -2.76 19.55
C GLU A 165 0.66 -1.50 18.65
N VAL A 166 1.46 -1.45 17.59
CA VAL A 166 1.41 -0.35 16.60
C VAL A 166 0.02 -0.25 15.97
N GLU A 167 -0.53 -1.38 15.51
CA GLU A 167 -1.88 -1.42 14.92
C GLU A 167 -2.96 -0.96 15.91
N ALA A 168 -2.86 -1.38 17.18
CA ALA A 168 -3.79 -0.98 18.23
C ALA A 168 -3.77 0.53 18.49
N ILE A 169 -2.58 1.13 18.61
CA ILE A 169 -2.40 2.57 18.81
C ILE A 169 -2.99 3.36 17.64
N VAL A 170 -2.66 2.98 16.40
CA VAL A 170 -3.18 3.67 15.21
C VAL A 170 -4.71 3.61 15.17
N ASN A 171 -5.29 2.44 15.43
CA ASN A 171 -6.75 2.31 15.42
C ASN A 171 -7.43 3.03 16.60
N GLU A 172 -6.75 3.20 17.73
CA GLU A 172 -7.24 4.07 18.82
C GLU A 172 -7.35 5.53 18.36
N GLU A 173 -6.32 6.05 17.69
CA GLU A 173 -6.30 7.40 17.13
C GLU A 173 -7.34 7.60 16.01
N ILE A 174 -7.57 6.58 15.19
CA ILE A 174 -8.66 6.56 14.20
C ILE A 174 -10.02 6.67 14.91
N ARG A 175 -10.27 5.82 15.90
CA ARG A 175 -11.55 5.80 16.65
C ARG A 175 -11.80 7.07 17.45
N ALA A 176 -10.76 7.75 17.89
CA ALA A 176 -10.88 9.05 18.56
C ALA A 176 -11.51 10.12 17.66
N ASN A 177 -11.49 9.93 16.33
CA ASN A 177 -12.17 10.75 15.34
C ASN A 177 -11.88 12.26 15.50
N THR A 178 -10.62 12.60 15.74
CA THR A 178 -10.19 13.99 15.95
C THR A 178 -10.10 14.74 14.62
N PRO A 179 -10.32 16.07 14.59
CA PRO A 179 -10.07 16.87 13.39
C PRO A 179 -8.61 16.79 12.92
N VAL A 180 -8.41 16.77 11.61
CA VAL A 180 -7.09 16.97 11.00
C VAL A 180 -6.92 18.44 10.69
N GLU A 181 -5.89 19.07 11.25
CA GLU A 181 -5.60 20.48 11.06
C GLU A 181 -4.42 20.66 10.12
N THR A 182 -4.52 21.65 9.22
CA THR A 182 -3.42 22.00 8.31
C THR A 182 -3.19 23.49 8.30
N ARG A 183 -1.92 23.90 8.34
CA ARG A 183 -1.52 25.31 8.36
C ARG A 183 -0.31 25.52 7.44
N VAL A 184 -0.33 26.59 6.66
CA VAL A 184 0.85 27.07 5.93
C VAL A 184 1.53 28.11 6.80
N MET A 185 2.82 27.95 7.05
CA MET A 185 3.60 28.85 7.90
C MET A 185 5.08 28.84 7.50
N PRO A 186 5.88 29.84 7.94
CA PRO A 186 7.32 29.83 7.74
C PRO A 186 7.99 28.59 8.32
N LEU A 187 9.04 28.09 7.66
CA LEU A 187 9.76 26.88 8.06
C LEU A 187 10.26 26.92 9.52
N GLU A 188 10.78 28.07 9.96
CA GLU A 188 11.26 28.23 11.34
C GLU A 188 10.11 28.17 12.36
N GLU A 189 8.94 28.73 12.05
CA GLU A 189 7.76 28.60 12.89
C GLU A 189 7.25 27.16 12.94
N ALA A 190 7.27 26.47 11.80
CA ALA A 190 6.88 25.07 11.72
C ALA A 190 7.76 24.18 12.61
N ARG A 191 9.08 24.42 12.65
CA ARG A 191 9.99 23.71 13.57
C ARG A 191 9.62 23.90 15.03
N ASN A 192 9.17 25.10 15.42
CA ASN A 192 8.75 25.39 16.78
C ASN A 192 7.45 24.67 17.20
N THR A 193 6.64 24.23 16.24
CA THR A 193 5.44 23.41 16.54
C THR A 193 5.75 21.96 16.91
N GLY A 194 7.02 21.55 16.82
CA GLY A 194 7.42 20.15 16.96
C GLY A 194 7.08 19.29 15.75
N ALA A 195 6.82 19.94 14.60
CA ALA A 195 6.60 19.27 13.33
C ALA A 195 7.86 18.50 12.91
N MET A 196 7.68 17.23 12.63
CA MET A 196 8.74 16.41 12.08
C MET A 196 8.93 16.73 10.60
N ALA A 197 10.16 17.08 10.24
CA ALA A 197 10.59 17.16 8.85
C ALA A 197 10.95 15.75 8.34
N LEU A 198 10.42 15.39 7.18
CA LEU A 198 10.79 14.16 6.49
C LEU A 198 12.21 14.25 5.93
N PHE A 199 12.96 13.15 6.06
CA PHE A 199 14.37 13.06 5.67
C PHE A 199 14.56 13.14 4.15
N GLY A 200 15.50 13.97 3.69
CA GLY A 200 15.89 14.07 2.28
C GLY A 200 15.10 15.08 1.44
N GLU A 201 14.07 15.71 2.02
CA GLU A 201 13.27 16.72 1.33
C GLU A 201 13.90 18.12 1.45
N LYS A 202 13.83 18.89 0.35
CA LYS A 202 14.14 20.33 0.36
C LYS A 202 12.84 21.10 0.56
N TYR A 203 12.77 21.87 1.64
CA TYR A 203 11.61 22.69 1.97
C TYR A 203 11.76 24.09 1.41
N ALA A 204 10.63 24.68 0.98
CA ALA A 204 10.54 26.11 0.69
C ALA A 204 10.49 26.92 2.00
N ASP A 205 10.56 28.25 1.88
CA ASP A 205 10.50 29.16 3.03
C ASP A 205 9.16 29.05 3.77
N GLU A 206 8.08 28.77 3.04
CA GLU A 206 6.78 28.41 3.59
C GLU A 206 6.50 26.92 3.41
N VAL A 207 6.04 26.28 4.48
CA VAL A 207 5.73 24.85 4.53
C VAL A 207 4.33 24.62 5.06
N ARG A 208 3.74 23.49 4.62
CA ARG A 208 2.46 23.03 5.13
C ARG A 208 2.67 22.03 6.26
N VAL A 209 2.19 22.39 7.44
CA VAL A 209 2.16 21.52 8.63
C VAL A 209 0.81 20.83 8.68
N VAL A 210 0.82 19.54 8.94
CA VAL A 210 -0.36 18.71 9.17
C VAL A 210 -0.29 18.14 10.57
N ALA A 211 -1.38 18.28 11.33
CA ALA A 211 -1.50 17.78 12.68
C ALA A 211 -2.76 16.91 12.80
N MET A 212 -2.65 15.74 13.41
CA MET A 212 -3.77 14.81 13.58
C MET A 212 -3.60 13.90 14.80
N GLY A 213 -4.74 13.41 15.31
CA GLY A 213 -4.82 12.55 16.47
C GLY A 213 -5.00 13.31 17.79
N THR A 214 -5.15 12.55 18.87
CA THR A 214 -5.41 13.06 20.20
C THR A 214 -4.23 13.88 20.73
N LYS A 215 -4.56 14.90 21.52
CA LYS A 215 -3.57 15.63 22.31
C LYS A 215 -3.77 15.24 23.77
N LYS A 216 -2.82 14.46 24.31
CA LYS A 216 -2.84 14.09 25.73
C LYS A 216 -2.72 15.34 26.60
N GLU A 217 -3.32 15.31 27.77
CA GLU A 217 -3.19 16.38 28.75
C GLU A 217 -1.70 16.61 29.10
N GLY A 218 -1.27 17.87 29.09
CA GLY A 218 0.13 18.24 29.28
C GLY A 218 1.05 18.03 28.07
N ALA A 219 0.58 17.45 26.96
CA ALA A 219 1.37 17.33 25.74
C ALA A 219 1.48 18.66 25.00
N ASN A 220 2.65 18.95 24.41
CA ASN A 220 2.88 20.18 23.65
C ASN A 220 2.33 20.12 22.22
N LYS A 221 2.07 18.90 21.69
CA LYS A 221 1.57 18.68 20.33
C LYS A 221 0.49 17.59 20.29
N PRO A 222 -0.37 17.58 19.25
CA PRO A 222 -1.18 16.42 18.89
C PRO A 222 -0.34 15.17 18.65
N PHE A 223 -1.00 14.02 18.52
CA PHE A 223 -0.36 12.72 18.35
C PHE A 223 0.71 12.75 17.24
N SER A 224 0.32 13.12 16.01
CA SER A 224 1.25 13.33 14.90
C SER A 224 1.20 14.80 14.43
N VAL A 225 2.39 15.37 14.18
CA VAL A 225 2.58 16.70 13.57
C VAL A 225 3.77 16.61 12.61
N GLU A 226 3.53 16.82 11.32
CA GLU A 226 4.50 16.58 10.25
C GLU A 226 4.42 17.65 9.16
N LEU A 227 5.56 17.90 8.49
CA LEU A 227 5.57 18.70 7.27
C LEU A 227 5.07 17.85 6.11
N CYS A 228 3.89 18.17 5.58
CA CYS A 228 3.28 17.40 4.50
C CYS A 228 2.45 18.26 3.53
N GLY A 229 2.85 18.20 2.25
CA GLY A 229 2.11 18.81 1.14
C GLY A 229 0.99 17.93 0.59
N GLY A 230 0.77 16.74 1.15
CA GLY A 230 -0.24 15.81 0.69
C GLY A 230 -1.67 16.22 0.99
N THR A 231 -2.61 15.48 0.40
CA THR A 231 -4.02 15.61 0.75
C THR A 231 -4.35 14.66 1.91
N HIS A 232 -5.16 15.12 2.85
CA HIS A 232 -5.52 14.35 4.05
C HIS A 232 -7.04 14.25 4.22
N VAL A 233 -7.45 13.30 5.05
CA VAL A 233 -8.83 13.23 5.54
C VAL A 233 -9.17 14.46 6.39
N LYS A 234 -10.47 14.71 6.62
CA LYS A 234 -10.90 15.83 7.46
C LYS A 234 -10.86 15.47 8.95
N ARG A 235 -11.12 14.19 9.27
CA ARG A 235 -11.02 13.65 10.63
C ARG A 235 -10.36 12.28 10.63
N THR A 236 -9.70 11.92 11.71
CA THR A 236 -9.03 10.60 11.80
C THR A 236 -10.00 9.43 11.64
N GLY A 237 -11.27 9.61 11.98
CA GLY A 237 -12.31 8.58 11.80
C GLY A 237 -12.66 8.28 10.34
N ASP A 238 -12.40 9.21 9.41
CA ASP A 238 -12.64 9.02 7.97
C ASP A 238 -11.71 7.95 7.38
N ILE A 239 -10.63 7.57 8.09
CA ILE A 239 -9.74 6.46 7.74
C ILE A 239 -10.47 5.11 7.89
N GLY A 240 -11.43 5.03 8.82
CA GLY A 240 -12.20 3.83 9.16
C GLY A 240 -11.43 2.87 10.08
N LEU A 241 -10.36 2.27 9.56
CA LEU A 241 -9.46 1.38 10.29
C LEU A 241 -8.13 1.25 9.54
N LEU A 242 -7.10 0.75 10.21
CA LEU A 242 -5.83 0.33 9.60
C LEU A 242 -5.52 -1.13 9.95
N LYS A 243 -5.12 -1.92 8.95
CA LYS A 243 -4.59 -3.27 9.13
C LYS A 243 -3.19 -3.36 8.54
N ILE A 244 -2.20 -3.71 9.35
CA ILE A 244 -0.86 -4.07 8.86
C ILE A 244 -0.95 -5.48 8.28
N ILE A 245 -0.63 -5.61 6.99
CA ILE A 245 -0.72 -6.88 6.25
C ILE A 245 0.64 -7.54 6.05
N SER A 246 1.73 -6.77 6.11
CA SER A 246 3.08 -7.30 5.96
C SER A 246 4.11 -6.40 6.63
N GLU A 247 5.19 -7.04 7.08
CA GLU A 247 6.40 -6.42 7.58
C GLU A 247 7.58 -7.24 7.03
N SER A 248 8.48 -6.60 6.26
CA SER A 248 9.60 -7.31 5.62
C SER A 248 10.87 -6.46 5.54
N ALA A 249 12.04 -7.13 5.48
CA ALA A 249 13.30 -6.45 5.22
C ALA A 249 13.39 -6.02 3.75
N LEU A 250 13.67 -4.74 3.51
CA LEU A 250 13.86 -4.19 2.16
C LEU A 250 15.34 -4.14 1.78
N SER A 251 16.17 -3.68 2.70
CA SER A 251 17.64 -3.63 2.58
C SER A 251 18.28 -3.55 3.97
N SER A 252 19.60 -3.50 4.05
CA SER A 252 20.30 -3.40 5.35
C SER A 252 19.83 -2.19 6.14
N GLY A 253 19.28 -2.42 7.33
CA GLY A 253 18.78 -1.37 8.20
C GLY A 253 17.41 -0.78 7.83
N ILE A 254 16.75 -1.26 6.76
CA ILE A 254 15.48 -0.72 6.27
C ILE A 254 14.42 -1.81 6.19
N ARG A 255 13.26 -1.52 6.77
CA ARG A 255 12.10 -2.41 6.78
C ARG A 255 10.90 -1.74 6.16
N ARG A 256 10.06 -2.54 5.51
CA ARG A 256 8.83 -2.12 4.84
C ARG A 256 7.64 -2.63 5.63
N VAL A 257 6.78 -1.70 6.01
CA VAL A 257 5.46 -1.97 6.58
C VAL A 257 4.43 -1.68 5.50
N GLU A 258 3.56 -2.64 5.19
CA GLU A 258 2.41 -2.42 4.31
C GLU A 258 1.12 -2.54 5.11
N ALA A 259 0.21 -1.61 4.86
CA ALA A 259 -1.07 -1.58 5.53
C ALA A 259 -2.21 -1.18 4.60
N LEU A 260 -3.41 -1.62 4.96
CA LEU A 260 -4.67 -1.31 4.29
C LEU A 260 -5.53 -0.44 5.19
N THR A 261 -6.35 0.42 4.58
CA THR A 261 -7.33 1.23 5.31
C THR A 261 -8.75 1.05 4.76
N GLY A 262 -9.74 1.48 5.54
CA GLY A 262 -11.13 1.57 5.12
C GLY A 262 -11.67 0.29 4.45
N ALA A 263 -12.31 0.46 3.30
CA ALA A 263 -12.91 -0.64 2.54
C ALA A 263 -11.90 -1.72 2.10
N ASN A 264 -10.63 -1.38 1.88
CA ASN A 264 -9.62 -2.36 1.50
C ASN A 264 -9.25 -3.27 2.68
N ALA A 265 -9.17 -2.70 3.88
CA ALA A 265 -8.97 -3.48 5.10
C ALA A 265 -10.19 -4.39 5.39
N LEU A 266 -11.41 -3.89 5.20
CA LEU A 266 -12.62 -4.71 5.35
C LEU A 266 -12.63 -5.90 4.38
N ARG A 267 -12.37 -5.66 3.09
CA ARG A 267 -12.27 -6.74 2.09
C ARG A 267 -11.20 -7.76 2.43
N TYR A 268 -10.07 -7.31 2.99
CA TYR A 268 -9.02 -8.21 3.47
C TYR A 268 -9.54 -9.13 4.58
N PHE A 269 -10.23 -8.59 5.60
CA PHE A 269 -10.82 -9.40 6.66
C PHE A 269 -11.87 -10.38 6.15
N GLU A 270 -12.75 -9.95 5.24
CA GLU A 270 -13.74 -10.82 4.61
C GLU A 270 -13.07 -11.98 3.87
N GLN A 271 -11.98 -11.72 3.14
CA GLN A 271 -11.22 -12.76 2.45
C GLN A 271 -10.55 -13.74 3.43
N GLN A 272 -10.02 -13.25 4.55
CA GLN A 272 -9.45 -14.11 5.60
C GLN A 272 -10.52 -14.99 6.26
N ASP A 273 -11.68 -14.42 6.58
CA ASP A 273 -12.80 -15.17 7.15
C ASP A 273 -13.31 -16.24 6.18
N GLN A 274 -13.55 -15.88 4.91
CA GLN A 274 -13.95 -16.86 3.88
C GLN A 274 -12.94 -18.00 3.74
N THR A 275 -11.65 -17.69 3.75
CA THR A 275 -10.59 -18.71 3.70
C THR A 275 -10.65 -19.64 4.91
N LEU A 276 -10.80 -19.07 6.11
CA LEU A 276 -10.91 -19.85 7.35
C LEU A 276 -12.15 -20.75 7.34
N GLN A 277 -13.30 -20.24 6.89
CA GLN A 277 -14.54 -21.01 6.76
C GLN A 277 -14.39 -22.17 5.76
N GLN A 278 -13.71 -21.95 4.63
CA GLN A 278 -13.44 -23.01 3.65
C GLN A 278 -12.53 -24.11 4.22
N VAL A 279 -11.49 -23.73 4.97
CA VAL A 279 -10.61 -24.70 5.67
C VAL A 279 -11.39 -25.47 6.73
N ALA A 280 -12.19 -24.78 7.54
CA ALA A 280 -13.04 -25.38 8.57
C ALA A 280 -14.02 -26.40 7.95
N GLY A 281 -14.68 -26.04 6.84
CA GLY A 281 -15.55 -26.92 6.08
C GLY A 281 -14.84 -28.17 5.54
N THR A 282 -13.61 -28.01 5.02
CA THR A 282 -12.78 -29.13 4.56
C THR A 282 -12.44 -30.09 5.69
N LEU A 283 -12.14 -29.54 6.87
CA LEU A 283 -11.80 -30.32 8.07
C LEU A 283 -13.02 -30.86 8.82
N LYS A 284 -14.24 -30.49 8.39
CA LYS A 284 -15.51 -30.76 9.07
C LYS A 284 -15.49 -30.33 10.55
N ALA A 285 -14.94 -29.14 10.79
CA ALA A 285 -14.79 -28.55 12.12
C ALA A 285 -15.32 -27.11 12.12
N SER A 286 -15.50 -26.52 13.29
CA SER A 286 -15.75 -25.08 13.41
C SER A 286 -14.45 -24.27 13.20
N PRO A 287 -14.52 -22.99 12.82
CA PRO A 287 -13.34 -22.11 12.71
C PRO A 287 -12.44 -22.11 13.96
N ALA A 288 -13.03 -22.18 15.15
CA ALA A 288 -12.30 -22.19 16.42
C ALA A 288 -11.47 -23.47 16.61
N GLU A 289 -11.88 -24.59 16.01
CA GLU A 289 -11.24 -25.90 16.15
C GLU A 289 -10.21 -26.16 15.04
N VAL A 290 -10.12 -25.29 14.02
CA VAL A 290 -9.25 -25.49 12.84
C VAL A 290 -7.81 -25.77 13.25
N LEU A 291 -7.25 -25.00 14.19
CA LEU A 291 -5.86 -25.16 14.61
C LEU A 291 -5.60 -26.53 15.24
N GLU A 292 -6.48 -26.96 16.14
CA GLU A 292 -6.38 -28.27 16.78
C GLU A 292 -6.51 -29.40 15.74
N ARG A 293 -7.47 -29.28 14.83
CA ARG A 293 -7.72 -30.27 13.78
C ARG A 293 -6.55 -30.40 12.81
N VAL A 294 -5.89 -29.29 12.46
CA VAL A 294 -4.67 -29.27 11.64
C VAL A 294 -3.50 -29.93 12.37
N LYS A 295 -3.33 -29.70 13.69
CA LYS A 295 -2.29 -30.37 14.49
C LYS A 295 -2.50 -31.88 14.51
N ASN A 296 -3.71 -32.33 14.81
CA ASN A 296 -4.07 -33.75 14.84
C ASN A 296 -3.84 -34.41 13.47
N LEU A 297 -4.26 -33.77 12.37
CA LEU A 297 -4.03 -34.27 11.01
C LEU A 297 -2.53 -34.36 10.66
N SER A 298 -1.72 -33.41 11.13
CA SER A 298 -0.27 -33.40 10.90
C SER A 298 0.44 -34.51 11.67
N GLU A 299 0.00 -34.79 12.90
CA GLU A 299 0.50 -35.90 13.71
C GLU A 299 0.10 -37.26 13.13
N GLU A 300 -1.15 -37.40 12.71
CA GLU A 300 -1.66 -38.60 12.04
C GLU A 300 -0.90 -38.87 10.73
N LYS A 301 -0.66 -37.84 9.92
CA LYS A 301 0.15 -37.94 8.70
C LYS A 301 1.55 -38.48 8.99
N ARG A 302 2.25 -37.95 10.01
CA ARG A 302 3.59 -38.43 10.40
C ARG A 302 3.56 -39.88 10.86
N LYS A 303 2.51 -40.29 11.58
CA LYS A 303 2.32 -41.69 12.02
C LYS A 303 2.12 -42.62 10.83
N LEU A 304 1.25 -42.25 9.89
CA LEU A 304 0.99 -43.02 8.67
C LEU A 304 2.24 -43.10 7.76
N GLU A 305 3.00 -42.02 7.61
CA GLU A 305 4.27 -42.03 6.86
C GLU A 305 5.28 -43.02 7.46
N LYS A 306 5.37 -43.10 8.79
CA LYS A 306 6.21 -44.08 9.48
C LYS A 306 5.72 -45.51 9.25
N GLU A 307 4.41 -45.74 9.41
CA GLU A 307 3.80 -47.05 9.19
C GLU A 307 3.99 -47.54 7.75
N VAL A 308 3.82 -46.67 6.76
CA VAL A 308 4.12 -46.98 5.35
C VAL A 308 5.59 -47.37 5.16
N SER A 309 6.52 -46.66 5.81
CA SER A 309 7.94 -47.01 5.74
C SER A 309 8.24 -48.38 6.37
N ASP A 310 7.63 -48.68 7.52
CA ASP A 310 7.80 -49.95 8.21
C ASP A 310 7.20 -51.11 7.41
N LEU A 311 6.00 -50.94 6.84
CA LEU A 311 5.37 -51.93 5.96
C LEU A 311 6.19 -52.18 4.69
N ARG A 312 6.75 -51.13 4.06
CA ARG A 312 7.66 -51.28 2.92
C ARG A 312 8.92 -52.06 3.29
N ARG A 313 9.47 -51.83 4.49
CA ARG A 313 10.62 -52.60 5.00
C ARG A 313 10.24 -54.06 5.22
N GLN A 314 9.08 -54.33 5.82
CA GLN A 314 8.59 -55.70 6.01
C GLN A 314 8.36 -56.42 4.68
N LEU A 315 7.74 -55.77 3.69
CA LEU A 315 7.56 -56.33 2.35
C LEU A 315 8.90 -56.64 1.65
N ALA A 316 9.88 -55.74 1.75
CA ALA A 316 11.21 -55.98 1.21
C ALA A 316 11.95 -57.14 1.92
N MET A 317 11.74 -57.29 3.23
CA MET A 317 12.30 -58.39 4.02
C MET A 317 11.57 -59.72 3.81
N ALA A 318 10.29 -59.69 3.44
CA ALA A 318 9.49 -60.89 3.20
C ALA A 318 9.94 -61.67 1.94
N GLY A 319 10.61 -61.03 0.98
CA GLY A 319 11.03 -61.66 -0.28
C GLY A 319 9.86 -62.30 -1.05
N PRO A 320 10.07 -62.93 -2.21
CA PRO A 320 8.99 -63.63 -2.92
C PRO A 320 8.61 -64.91 -2.17
N ALA A 321 7.78 -64.80 -1.14
CA ALA A 321 7.08 -65.94 -0.54
C ALA A 321 5.84 -66.27 -1.40
N ASN A 322 6.09 -66.70 -2.64
CA ASN A 322 5.23 -67.56 -3.47
C ASN A 322 5.81 -67.72 -4.90
N THR A 323 7.04 -68.24 -4.99
CA THR A 323 7.37 -69.17 -6.07
C THR A 323 7.55 -70.57 -5.47
N SER A 324 6.47 -71.11 -4.92
CA SER A 324 6.27 -72.55 -4.81
C SER A 324 6.01 -73.13 -6.20
N ASP A 325 7.02 -73.04 -7.09
CA ASP A 325 7.19 -73.86 -8.30
C ASP A 325 8.46 -73.42 -9.08
N GLY A 326 9.60 -73.46 -8.39
CA GLY A 326 10.90 -73.18 -9.02
C GLY A 326 12.06 -73.53 -8.10
N ALA A 327 12.36 -74.82 -8.01
CA ALA A 327 13.61 -75.32 -7.46
C ALA A 327 14.80 -74.70 -8.23
N GLY A 328 15.32 -73.57 -7.74
CA GLY A 328 16.64 -73.06 -8.08
C GLY A 328 17.63 -73.58 -7.05
N ASP A 329 18.17 -74.78 -7.31
CA ASP A 329 19.20 -75.51 -6.57
C ASP A 329 20.13 -74.64 -5.70
N VAL A 330 19.83 -74.53 -4.41
CA VAL A 330 20.82 -74.10 -3.42
C VAL A 330 21.71 -75.30 -3.13
N ARG A 331 22.92 -75.31 -3.68
CA ARG A 331 23.89 -76.40 -3.45
C ARG A 331 24.94 -75.98 -2.42
N ASP A 332 25.22 -76.90 -1.49
CA ASP A 332 26.31 -76.78 -0.52
C ASP A 332 27.53 -77.53 -1.05
N ILE A 333 28.65 -76.82 -1.17
CA ILE A 333 29.94 -77.43 -1.51
C ILE A 333 30.97 -76.94 -0.48
N GLY A 334 31.39 -77.84 0.41
CA GLY A 334 32.42 -77.56 1.41
C GLY A 334 31.99 -76.61 2.54
N GLY A 335 30.69 -76.52 2.85
CA GLY A 335 30.16 -75.67 3.93
C GLY A 335 29.78 -74.26 3.51
N ILE A 336 29.80 -73.96 2.21
CA ILE A 336 29.38 -72.68 1.64
C ILE A 336 28.21 -72.92 0.68
N LYS A 337 27.10 -72.20 0.91
CA LYS A 337 25.88 -72.30 0.11
C LYS A 337 25.93 -71.38 -1.10
N PHE A 338 25.70 -71.93 -2.28
CA PHE A 338 25.59 -71.18 -3.53
C PHE A 338 24.16 -71.19 -4.06
N THR A 339 23.72 -70.05 -4.59
CA THR A 339 22.47 -69.93 -5.35
C THR A 339 22.83 -69.55 -6.78
N GLY A 340 22.50 -70.43 -7.74
CA GLY A 340 22.61 -70.09 -9.16
C GLY A 340 21.64 -68.96 -9.50
N ARG A 341 22.12 -67.95 -10.23
CA ARG A 341 21.24 -66.95 -10.82
C ARG A 341 20.62 -67.47 -12.11
#